data_AF-A0A0F9UBS9-F1
#
_entry.id   AF-A0A0F9UBS9-F1
#
_cell.length_a   1.000
_cell.length_b   1.000
_cell.length_c   1.000
_cell.angle_alpha   90.00
_cell.angle_beta   90.00
_cell.angle_gamma   90.00
#
_symmetry.space_group_name_H-M   'P 1'
#
loop_
_entity.id
_entity.type
_entity.pdbx_description
1 polymer ?
#
loop_
_entity_poly.entity_id
_entity_poly.type
_entity_poly.pdbx_seq_one_letter_code
_entity_poly.pdbx_strand_id
1 'polypeptide(L)'
;MALIKNANKIELHWLAGQAGLVGADSGAILLEDKDFELSGGSATDTDVTYDADQGLAFETAGAGVDQCVMLPQATGDNVSLWREIAWTTDNLPNYEAVIRTDALKALMEIEVGLVLTMPDPFDADTDADQCKFTYLQGTDTNWQVSVSVNNVNSTHDTGVPVVASSVYHFALRVDRARVARCYINDRLVAVTIPLKTGIDLLPTVGVQAGSAAAAVKIYVRELAISRELVA
;
A
#
# COMPACT_ATOMS: atom_id res chain seq x y z
N MET A 1 -8.88 4.60 27.30
CA MET A 1 -9.29 5.99 26.98
C MET A 1 -9.73 5.96 25.52
N ALA A 2 -11.04 5.91 25.27
CA ALA A 2 -11.55 5.82 23.90
C ALA A 2 -11.18 7.10 23.16
N LEU A 3 -10.38 7.01 22.10
CA LEU A 3 -10.20 8.13 21.18
C LEU A 3 -11.58 8.52 20.68
N ILE A 4 -11.96 9.78 20.88
CA ILE A 4 -13.09 10.35 20.15
C ILE A 4 -12.69 10.30 18.68
N LYS A 5 -13.25 9.34 17.95
CA LYS A 5 -13.18 9.26 16.49
C LYS A 5 -13.55 10.64 15.94
N ASN A 6 -12.73 11.20 15.05
CA ASN A 6 -13.05 12.47 14.41
C ASN A 6 -14.40 12.32 13.71
N ALA A 7 -15.44 13.02 14.19
CA ALA A 7 -16.82 12.85 13.72
C ALA A 7 -17.01 13.14 12.23
N ASN A 8 -16.05 13.83 11.61
CA ASN A 8 -16.09 14.21 10.20
C ASN A 8 -15.27 13.27 9.30
N LYS A 9 -14.71 12.18 9.84
CA LYS A 9 -13.89 11.23 9.08
C LYS A 9 -14.34 9.79 9.29
N ILE A 10 -14.18 9.01 8.23
CA ILE A 10 -14.18 7.54 8.32
C ILE A 10 -12.77 7.04 8.04
N GLU A 11 -12.39 5.96 8.70
CA GLU A 11 -11.02 5.43 8.69
C GLU A 11 -11.07 3.90 8.79
N LEU A 12 -10.37 3.26 7.84
CA LEU A 12 -10.02 1.85 7.83
C LEU A 12 -8.54 1.73 8.21
N HIS A 13 -8.22 0.80 9.10
CA HIS A 13 -6.88 0.70 9.67
C HIS A 13 -6.56 -0.76 10.03
N TRP A 14 -5.56 -1.33 9.36
CA TRP A 14 -4.87 -2.55 9.77
C TRP A 14 -3.66 -2.19 10.63
N LEU A 15 -3.65 -2.61 11.89
CA LEU A 15 -2.57 -2.30 12.84
C LEU A 15 -2.04 -3.56 13.49
N ALA A 16 -0.73 -3.73 13.47
CA ALA A 16 -0.03 -4.83 14.13
C ALA A 16 -0.45 -4.96 15.60
N GLY A 17 -0.79 -6.18 16.02
CA GLY A 17 -1.24 -6.48 17.39
C GLY A 17 -2.71 -6.13 17.68
N GLN A 18 -3.44 -5.56 16.72
CA GLN A 18 -4.89 -5.33 16.81
C GLN A 18 -5.67 -6.10 15.74
N ALA A 19 -5.09 -6.22 14.55
CA ALA A 19 -5.64 -6.94 13.42
C ALA A 19 -5.03 -8.36 13.29
N GLY A 20 -5.74 -9.24 12.58
CA GLY A 20 -5.32 -10.63 12.32
C GLY A 20 -4.39 -10.77 11.11
N LEU A 21 -4.13 -12.03 10.70
CA LEU A 21 -3.50 -12.32 9.41
C LEU A 21 -4.37 -11.78 8.26
N VAL A 22 -3.75 -11.44 7.14
CA VAL A 22 -4.48 -11.26 5.88
C VAL A 22 -4.25 -12.50 5.01
N GLY A 23 -5.32 -13.08 4.47
CA GLY A 23 -5.27 -14.23 3.58
C GLY A 23 -5.74 -13.90 2.17
N ALA A 24 -5.39 -14.78 1.23
CA ALA A 24 -5.81 -14.74 -0.17
C ALA A 24 -7.20 -15.38 -0.36
N ASP A 25 -7.63 -16.28 0.55
CA ASP A 25 -8.97 -16.86 0.56
C ASP A 25 -9.80 -16.35 1.75
N SER A 26 -10.59 -15.30 1.51
CA SER A 26 -11.46 -14.67 2.50
C SER A 26 -12.57 -15.57 3.06
N GLY A 27 -12.69 -16.82 2.60
CA GLY A 27 -13.65 -17.81 3.12
C GLY A 27 -13.32 -18.35 4.52
N ALA A 28 -12.08 -18.20 5.00
CA ALA A 28 -11.60 -18.71 6.29
C ALA A 28 -11.62 -17.65 7.43
N ILE A 29 -12.67 -16.82 7.47
CA ILE A 29 -12.89 -15.63 8.34
C ILE A 29 -12.56 -15.82 9.84
N LEU A 30 -12.50 -17.05 10.36
CA LEU A 30 -12.28 -17.30 11.79
C LEU A 30 -10.85 -16.97 12.28
N LEU A 31 -9.86 -16.84 11.38
CA LEU A 31 -8.47 -16.51 11.76
C LEU A 31 -7.88 -15.28 11.06
N GLU A 32 -8.57 -14.74 10.06
CA GLU A 32 -8.08 -13.67 9.20
C GLU A 32 -8.83 -12.35 9.42
N ASP A 33 -8.19 -11.25 9.05
CA ASP A 33 -8.80 -9.94 8.99
C ASP A 33 -9.85 -9.91 7.87
N LYS A 34 -11.08 -9.54 8.23
CA LYS A 34 -12.19 -9.49 7.28
C LYS A 34 -12.13 -8.25 6.38
N ASP A 35 -11.48 -7.18 6.82
CA ASP A 35 -11.52 -5.86 6.20
C ASP A 35 -10.38 -5.66 5.20
N PHE A 36 -9.34 -6.48 5.27
CA PHE A 36 -8.20 -6.52 4.36
C PHE A 36 -8.06 -7.91 3.74
N GLU A 37 -7.42 -7.99 2.58
CA GLU A 37 -7.07 -9.24 1.91
C GLU A 37 -5.62 -9.22 1.42
N LEU A 38 -5.06 -10.40 1.23
CA LEU A 38 -3.85 -10.60 0.46
C LEU A 38 -4.22 -10.78 -1.03
N SER A 39 -3.46 -10.13 -1.90
CA SER A 39 -3.61 -10.20 -3.35
C SER A 39 -2.24 -10.19 -4.04
N GLY A 40 -2.27 -10.30 -5.37
CA GLY A 40 -1.12 -10.47 -6.26
C GLY A 40 -1.24 -11.75 -7.08
N GLY A 41 -0.67 -11.76 -8.29
CA GLY A 41 -0.89 -12.81 -9.29
C GLY A 41 -0.55 -14.24 -8.85
N SER A 42 0.29 -14.39 -7.82
CA SER A 42 0.70 -15.68 -7.25
C SER A 42 0.59 -15.74 -5.72
N ALA A 43 -0.06 -14.76 -5.09
CA ALA A 43 -0.14 -14.68 -3.64
C ALA A 43 -0.98 -15.83 -3.05
N THR A 44 -0.47 -16.42 -1.97
CA THR A 44 -1.11 -17.49 -1.21
C THR A 44 -1.05 -17.21 0.28
N ASP A 45 -1.92 -17.82 1.09
CA ASP A 45 -1.93 -17.61 2.55
C ASP A 45 -0.58 -17.93 3.22
N THR A 46 0.27 -18.75 2.60
CA THR A 46 1.60 -19.08 3.12
C THR A 46 2.61 -17.96 2.97
N ASP A 47 2.32 -16.98 2.12
CA ASP A 47 3.19 -15.83 1.85
C ASP A 47 3.10 -14.76 2.95
N VAL A 48 2.12 -14.90 3.85
CA VAL A 48 1.91 -14.00 4.99
C VAL A 48 2.01 -14.77 6.28
N THR A 49 2.91 -14.34 7.14
CA THR A 49 3.09 -14.92 8.48
C THR A 49 3.19 -13.83 9.54
N TYR A 50 2.91 -14.18 10.80
CA TYR A 50 3.17 -13.27 11.91
C TYR A 50 4.67 -13.03 12.08
N ASP A 51 5.09 -11.77 12.11
CA ASP A 51 6.40 -11.37 12.63
C ASP A 51 6.28 -11.17 14.14
N ALA A 52 7.00 -11.97 14.92
CA ALA A 52 6.80 -12.16 16.36
C ALA A 52 6.85 -10.86 17.21
N ASP A 53 7.36 -9.75 16.64
CA ASP A 53 7.43 -8.45 17.30
C ASP A 53 6.93 -7.27 16.44
N GLN A 54 6.46 -7.50 15.19
CA GLN A 54 6.38 -6.39 14.21
C GLN A 54 5.28 -6.49 13.14
N GLY A 55 4.20 -7.24 13.39
CA GLY A 55 3.05 -7.29 12.48
C GLY A 55 3.11 -8.50 11.55
N LEU A 56 3.07 -8.27 10.24
CA LEU A 56 3.06 -9.32 9.24
C LEU A 56 4.34 -9.32 8.42
N ALA A 57 4.90 -10.50 8.17
CA ALA A 57 5.95 -10.70 7.19
C ALA A 57 5.31 -11.13 5.87
N PHE A 58 5.52 -10.35 4.81
CA PHE A 58 5.11 -10.69 3.44
C PHE A 58 6.33 -11.24 2.72
N GLU A 59 6.27 -12.48 2.25
CA GLU A 59 7.34 -13.15 1.53
C GLU A 59 6.79 -13.79 0.26
N THR A 60 7.34 -13.43 -0.90
CA THR A 60 6.90 -14.00 -2.18
C THR A 60 7.33 -15.47 -2.31
N ALA A 61 6.55 -16.28 -3.05
CA ALA A 61 6.78 -17.73 -3.22
C ALA A 61 8.10 -18.11 -3.93
N GLY A 62 8.78 -17.13 -4.53
CA GLY A 62 10.16 -17.22 -4.99
C GLY A 62 10.36 -17.51 -6.47
N ALA A 63 9.29 -17.58 -7.27
CA ALA A 63 9.35 -17.44 -8.72
C ALA A 63 9.50 -15.96 -9.12
N GLY A 64 9.87 -15.73 -10.38
CA GLY A 64 9.99 -14.38 -10.89
C GLY A 64 8.61 -13.74 -11.04
N VAL A 65 8.50 -12.45 -10.70
CA VAL A 65 7.25 -11.68 -10.77
C VAL A 65 6.21 -12.11 -9.70
N ASP A 66 6.58 -12.96 -8.75
CA ASP A 66 5.69 -13.25 -7.62
C ASP A 66 5.45 -12.00 -6.77
N GLN A 67 4.21 -11.79 -6.35
CA GLN A 67 3.77 -10.57 -5.70
C GLN A 67 2.93 -10.89 -4.46
N CYS A 68 3.13 -10.12 -3.39
CA CYS A 68 2.31 -10.16 -2.18
C CYS A 68 1.92 -8.74 -1.81
N VAL A 69 0.62 -8.45 -1.89
CA VAL A 69 0.08 -7.11 -1.61
C VAL A 69 -1.11 -7.19 -0.68
N MET A 70 -1.16 -6.30 0.30
CA MET A 70 -2.35 -6.08 1.09
C MET A 70 -3.11 -4.87 0.57
N LEU A 71 -4.43 -5.04 0.47
CA LEU A 71 -5.39 -4.00 0.16
C LEU A 71 -6.69 -4.26 0.93
N PRO A 72 -7.66 -3.32 0.92
CA PRO A 72 -8.98 -3.60 1.45
C PRO A 72 -9.63 -4.76 0.70
N GLN A 73 -10.38 -5.59 1.42
CA GLN A 73 -11.09 -6.77 0.91
C GLN A 73 -11.87 -6.45 -0.39
N ALA A 74 -11.49 -7.08 -1.50
CA ALA A 74 -12.08 -6.87 -2.82
C ALA A 74 -13.08 -7.97 -3.21
N THR A 75 -13.05 -9.13 -2.53
CA THR A 75 -14.01 -10.22 -2.75
C THR A 75 -15.42 -9.77 -2.36
N GLY A 76 -16.38 -9.92 -3.28
CA GLY A 76 -17.74 -9.45 -3.06
C GLY A 76 -18.61 -10.52 -2.44
N ASP A 77 -18.80 -10.51 -1.12
CA ASP A 77 -19.81 -11.34 -0.44
C ASP A 77 -20.09 -10.91 1.03
N ASN A 78 -20.46 -9.64 1.27
CA ASN A 78 -20.82 -9.11 2.61
C ASN A 78 -19.76 -9.33 3.72
N VAL A 79 -18.51 -9.64 3.37
CA VAL A 79 -17.43 -9.91 4.33
C VAL A 79 -16.95 -8.61 4.99
N SER A 80 -16.77 -7.56 4.19
CA SER A 80 -16.32 -6.24 4.62
C SER A 80 -17.24 -5.14 4.14
N LEU A 81 -17.61 -4.22 5.04
CA LEU A 81 -18.31 -2.98 4.68
C LEU A 81 -17.38 -2.03 3.91
N TRP A 82 -16.07 -2.15 4.08
CA TRP A 82 -15.10 -1.18 3.57
C TRP A 82 -14.93 -1.22 2.06
N ARG A 83 -15.33 -2.32 1.41
CA ARG A 83 -15.43 -2.40 -0.05
C ARG A 83 -16.46 -1.42 -0.63
N GLU A 84 -17.54 -1.15 0.10
CA GLU A 84 -18.60 -0.25 -0.35
C GLU A 84 -18.23 1.23 -0.15
N ILE A 85 -17.11 1.49 0.53
CA ILE A 85 -16.59 2.82 0.79
C ILE A 85 -15.64 3.22 -0.32
N ALA A 86 -16.10 4.06 -1.24
CA ALA A 86 -15.24 4.64 -2.27
C ALA A 86 -14.30 5.69 -1.65
N TRP A 87 -13.01 5.52 -1.78
CA TRP A 87 -11.95 6.42 -1.31
C TRP A 87 -11.62 7.48 -2.35
N THR A 88 -12.66 8.17 -2.83
CA THR A 88 -12.49 9.04 -3.99
C THR A 88 -11.60 10.24 -3.70
N THR A 89 -10.84 10.68 -4.70
CA THR A 89 -9.97 11.88 -4.62
C THR A 89 -10.71 13.15 -4.18
N ASP A 90 -12.02 13.23 -4.42
CA ASP A 90 -12.85 14.36 -4.00
C ASP A 90 -13.18 14.37 -2.50
N ASN A 91 -13.00 13.23 -1.80
CA ASN A 91 -13.24 13.11 -0.36
C ASN A 91 -11.97 13.23 0.49
N LEU A 92 -10.88 13.75 -0.11
CA LEU A 92 -9.64 14.08 0.58
C LEU A 92 -9.00 12.87 1.30
N PRO A 93 -8.72 11.77 0.57
CA PRO A 93 -8.16 10.58 1.19
C PRO A 93 -6.79 10.88 1.81
N ASN A 94 -6.58 10.35 3.01
CA ASN A 94 -5.31 10.35 3.71
C ASN A 94 -4.88 8.90 3.88
N TYR A 95 -3.75 8.55 3.29
CA TYR A 95 -3.16 7.22 3.33
C TYR A 95 -1.98 7.21 4.29
N GLU A 96 -1.83 6.12 5.03
CA GLU A 96 -0.63 5.84 5.83
C GLU A 96 -0.25 4.36 5.71
N ALA A 97 1.06 4.11 5.73
CA ALA A 97 1.57 2.77 5.92
C ALA A 97 2.89 2.81 6.69
N VAL A 98 3.14 1.78 7.49
CA VAL A 98 4.42 1.56 8.14
C VAL A 98 4.94 0.21 7.70
N ILE A 99 6.11 0.20 7.08
CA ILE A 99 6.80 -1.03 6.72
C ILE A 99 8.20 -1.05 7.33
N ARG A 100 8.75 -2.25 7.45
CA ARG A 100 10.18 -2.46 7.59
C ARG A 100 10.68 -3.23 6.39
N THR A 101 11.79 -2.79 5.80
CA THR A 101 12.51 -3.53 4.76
C THR A 101 13.22 -4.74 5.37
N ASP A 102 13.39 -5.80 4.59
CA ASP A 102 14.29 -6.91 4.94
C ASP A 102 15.68 -6.69 4.30
N ALA A 103 16.42 -7.77 4.05
CA ALA A 103 17.55 -7.73 3.13
C ALA A 103 17.06 -7.36 1.73
N LEU A 104 17.67 -6.32 1.14
CA LEU A 104 17.33 -5.91 -0.22
C LEU A 104 17.98 -6.87 -1.22
N LYS A 105 17.14 -7.66 -1.91
CA LYS A 105 17.58 -8.65 -2.90
C LYS A 105 17.52 -8.04 -4.30
N ALA A 106 18.46 -8.42 -5.16
CA ALA A 106 18.50 -7.91 -6.53
C ALA A 106 17.14 -8.10 -7.23
N LEU A 107 16.68 -7.04 -7.92
CA LEU A 107 15.41 -7.00 -8.63
C LEU A 107 14.15 -7.08 -7.74
N MET A 108 14.25 -6.83 -6.43
CA MET A 108 13.09 -6.59 -5.57
C MET A 108 12.39 -5.29 -5.96
N GLU A 109 11.05 -5.31 -5.96
CA GLU A 109 10.23 -4.11 -6.08
C GLU A 109 9.31 -3.97 -4.86
N ILE A 110 9.17 -2.75 -4.34
CA ILE A 110 8.27 -2.41 -3.23
C ILE A 110 7.37 -1.27 -3.67
N GLU A 111 6.06 -1.42 -3.44
CA GLU A 111 5.08 -0.37 -3.69
C GLU A 111 4.18 -0.14 -2.47
N VAL A 112 3.97 1.14 -2.14
CA VAL A 112 3.07 1.57 -1.06
C VAL A 112 2.36 2.85 -1.48
N GLY A 113 1.03 2.88 -1.45
CA GLY A 113 0.30 4.11 -1.73
C GLY A 113 -1.14 3.90 -2.17
N LEU A 114 -1.58 4.78 -3.07
CA LEU A 114 -2.94 4.85 -3.58
C LEU A 114 -2.95 4.49 -5.07
N VAL A 115 -3.68 3.45 -5.44
CA VAL A 115 -3.76 2.96 -6.83
C VAL A 115 -5.22 2.79 -7.28
N LEU A 116 -5.51 3.01 -8.56
CA LEU A 116 -6.84 2.75 -9.12
C LEU A 116 -7.14 1.25 -9.21
N THR A 117 -6.17 0.51 -9.73
CA THR A 117 -6.16 -0.96 -9.85
C THR A 117 -4.89 -1.48 -9.22
N MET A 118 -4.89 -2.73 -8.76
CA MET A 118 -3.64 -3.38 -8.38
C MET A 118 -2.91 -3.81 -9.65
N PRO A 119 -1.69 -3.29 -9.92
CA PRO A 119 -0.90 -3.76 -11.05
C PRO A 119 -0.36 -5.17 -10.77
N ASP A 120 -0.57 -6.08 -11.72
CA ASP A 120 0.01 -7.42 -11.76
C ASP A 120 0.64 -7.64 -13.15
N PRO A 121 1.96 -7.43 -13.31
CA PRO A 121 2.96 -7.10 -12.29
C PRO A 121 2.96 -5.64 -11.85
N PHE A 122 3.65 -5.31 -10.74
CA PHE A 122 4.01 -3.94 -10.38
C PHE A 122 4.65 -3.24 -11.58
N ASP A 123 4.12 -2.07 -11.87
CA ASP A 123 4.57 -1.19 -12.94
C ASP A 123 4.20 0.25 -12.55
N ALA A 124 5.19 1.13 -12.59
CA ALA A 124 5.01 2.54 -12.31
C ALA A 124 4.32 3.30 -13.47
N ASP A 125 4.29 2.72 -14.67
CA ASP A 125 4.01 3.44 -15.92
C ASP A 125 2.79 2.94 -16.72
N THR A 126 2.18 1.81 -16.39
CA THR A 126 1.03 1.30 -17.18
C THR A 126 -0.33 1.54 -16.52
N ASP A 127 -0.37 1.72 -15.20
CA ASP A 127 -1.62 1.94 -14.48
C ASP A 127 -1.98 3.43 -14.40
N ALA A 128 -3.18 3.74 -14.89
CA ALA A 128 -3.72 5.09 -14.89
C ALA A 128 -4.13 5.51 -13.46
N ASP A 129 -3.97 6.80 -13.16
CA ASP A 129 -4.58 7.43 -11.99
C ASP A 129 -4.12 6.81 -10.66
N GLN A 130 -2.88 7.11 -10.24
CA GLN A 130 -2.27 6.57 -9.03
C GLN A 130 -1.27 7.55 -8.40
N CYS A 131 -0.99 7.37 -7.11
CA CYS A 131 0.05 8.08 -6.37
C CYS A 131 0.65 7.13 -5.32
N LYS A 132 1.88 6.67 -5.56
CA LYS A 132 2.53 5.65 -4.74
C LYS A 132 4.01 5.94 -4.55
N PHE A 133 4.56 5.46 -3.45
CA PHE A 133 6.00 5.35 -3.28
C PHE A 133 6.45 4.02 -3.86
N THR A 134 7.56 4.06 -4.58
CA THR A 134 8.11 2.89 -5.27
C THR A 134 9.60 2.75 -4.98
N TYR A 135 10.08 1.52 -5.07
CA TYR A 135 11.50 1.21 -5.02
C TYR A 135 11.79 -0.02 -5.86
N LEU A 136 12.68 0.12 -6.86
CA LEU A 136 13.19 -1.00 -7.65
C LEU A 136 14.69 -1.23 -7.39
N GLN A 137 15.02 -2.31 -6.68
CA GLN A 137 16.40 -2.65 -6.34
C GLN A 137 17.23 -2.95 -7.60
N GLY A 138 18.33 -2.21 -7.75
CA GLY A 138 19.23 -2.30 -8.90
C GLY A 138 19.05 -1.18 -9.91
N THR A 139 17.93 -0.46 -9.83
CA THR A 139 17.66 0.78 -10.57
C THR A 139 17.75 1.97 -9.62
N ASP A 140 17.03 1.90 -8.50
CA ASP A 140 16.90 2.99 -7.55
C ASP A 140 17.84 2.84 -6.36
N THR A 141 18.23 3.98 -5.79
CA THR A 141 18.95 4.08 -4.51
C THR A 141 18.13 4.75 -3.42
N ASN A 142 17.20 5.62 -3.83
CA ASN A 142 16.24 6.31 -2.97
C ASN A 142 14.83 5.83 -3.27
N TRP A 143 13.93 6.00 -2.31
CA TRP A 143 12.49 5.91 -2.56
C TRP A 143 12.10 6.89 -3.68
N GLN A 144 11.24 6.43 -4.58
CA GLN A 144 10.63 7.28 -5.60
C GLN A 144 9.18 7.56 -5.22
N VAL A 145 8.61 8.65 -5.75
CA VAL A 145 7.17 8.88 -5.78
C VAL A 145 6.73 8.83 -7.23
N SER A 146 5.92 7.82 -7.57
CA SER A 146 5.34 7.63 -8.90
C SER A 146 3.89 8.12 -8.89
N VAL A 147 3.55 8.95 -9.86
CA VAL A 147 2.23 9.56 -10.02
C VAL A 147 1.79 9.39 -11.46
N SER A 148 0.58 8.87 -11.66
CA SER A 148 -0.10 8.89 -12.96
C SER A 148 -1.39 9.68 -12.84
N VAL A 149 -1.66 10.57 -13.79
CA VAL A 149 -2.94 11.28 -13.93
C VAL A 149 -3.36 11.25 -15.39
N ASN A 150 -4.48 10.58 -15.71
CA ASN A 150 -4.93 10.33 -17.07
C ASN A 150 -3.85 9.72 -17.99
N ASN A 151 -3.08 8.73 -17.49
CA ASN A 151 -1.94 8.10 -18.19
C ASN A 151 -0.76 9.03 -18.46
N VAL A 152 -0.71 10.21 -17.82
CA VAL A 152 0.49 11.04 -17.80
C VAL A 152 1.26 10.68 -16.55
N ASN A 153 2.36 9.96 -16.74
CA ASN A 153 3.19 9.45 -15.66
C ASN A 153 4.32 10.41 -15.31
N SER A 154 4.69 10.43 -14.04
CA SER A 154 5.84 11.14 -13.55
C SER A 154 6.42 10.40 -12.34
N THR A 155 7.75 10.42 -12.23
CA THR A 155 8.47 9.82 -11.12
C THR A 155 9.37 10.89 -10.50
N HIS A 156 9.41 10.94 -9.17
CA HIS A 156 10.19 11.90 -8.41
C HIS A 156 11.09 11.19 -7.40
N ASP A 157 12.40 11.42 -7.49
CA ASP A 157 13.36 10.98 -6.48
C ASP A 157 13.16 11.78 -5.18
N THR A 158 12.85 11.07 -4.09
CA THR A 158 12.60 11.69 -2.78
C THR A 158 13.86 12.15 -2.05
N GLY A 159 15.04 11.67 -2.48
CA GLY A 159 16.31 11.83 -1.77
C GLY A 159 16.40 11.03 -0.46
N VAL A 160 15.43 10.16 -0.15
CA VAL A 160 15.46 9.29 1.04
C VAL A 160 15.99 7.91 0.64
N PRO A 161 17.17 7.49 1.13
CA PRO A 161 17.76 6.22 0.75
C PRO A 161 16.93 5.05 1.26
N VAL A 162 16.83 4.00 0.43
CA VAL A 162 16.27 2.71 0.86
C VAL A 162 17.39 1.90 1.50
N VAL A 163 17.19 1.53 2.76
CA VAL A 163 18.17 0.85 3.59
C VAL A 163 17.54 -0.45 4.09
N ALA A 164 18.32 -1.53 4.09
CA ALA A 164 17.88 -2.82 4.62
C ALA A 164 17.53 -2.71 6.12
N SER A 165 16.63 -3.57 6.60
CA SER A 165 16.24 -3.65 8.02
C SER A 165 15.80 -2.32 8.64
N SER A 166 15.25 -1.41 7.83
CA SER A 166 14.87 -0.05 8.24
C SER A 166 13.37 0.15 8.18
N VAL A 167 12.85 0.90 9.14
CA VAL A 167 11.43 1.23 9.25
C VAL A 167 11.16 2.54 8.51
N TYR A 168 10.10 2.55 7.71
CA TYR A 168 9.63 3.72 7.00
C TYR A 168 8.14 3.91 7.30
N HIS A 169 7.77 5.14 7.65
CA HIS A 169 6.40 5.60 7.68
C HIS A 169 6.12 6.41 6.44
N PHE A 170 5.14 5.99 5.67
CA PHE A 170 4.68 6.64 4.46
C PHE A 170 3.35 7.30 4.73
N ALA A 171 3.19 8.52 4.21
CA ALA A 171 1.90 9.20 4.26
C ALA A 171 1.62 9.97 2.97
N LEU A 172 0.37 9.88 2.50
CA LEU A 172 -0.18 10.74 1.45
C LEU A 172 -1.34 11.53 2.05
N ARG A 173 -1.39 12.83 1.75
CA ARG A 173 -2.45 13.74 2.20
C ARG A 173 -3.01 14.48 1.00
N VAL A 174 -4.20 14.09 0.55
CA VAL A 174 -4.89 14.76 -0.57
C VAL A 174 -5.65 15.96 -0.05
N ASP A 175 -5.40 17.13 -0.63
CA ASP A 175 -6.14 18.36 -0.30
C ASP A 175 -7.32 18.63 -1.23
N ARG A 176 -8.05 19.72 -0.98
CA ARG A 176 -9.24 20.10 -1.75
C ARG A 176 -8.94 20.45 -3.22
N ALA A 177 -7.69 20.74 -3.57
CA ALA A 177 -7.25 20.88 -4.95
C ALA A 177 -6.90 19.52 -5.59
N ARG A 178 -7.11 18.41 -4.87
CA ARG A 178 -6.69 17.04 -5.19
C ARG A 178 -5.18 16.91 -5.29
N VAL A 179 -4.42 17.80 -4.68
CA VAL A 179 -2.96 17.71 -4.65
C VAL A 179 -2.57 16.82 -3.48
N ALA A 180 -1.83 15.76 -3.75
CA ALA A 180 -1.27 14.89 -2.73
C ALA A 180 0.07 15.46 -2.24
N ARG A 181 0.20 15.59 -0.92
CA ARG A 181 1.49 15.81 -0.25
C ARG A 181 2.01 14.48 0.25
N CYS A 182 3.22 14.13 -0.15
CA CYS A 182 3.82 12.83 0.09
C CYS A 182 4.91 12.95 1.14
N TYR A 183 4.87 12.12 2.17
CA TYR A 183 5.78 12.16 3.30
C TYR A 183 6.44 10.81 3.52
N ILE A 184 7.71 10.84 3.91
CA ILE A 184 8.44 9.69 4.46
C ILE A 184 9.01 10.10 5.81
N ASN A 185 8.69 9.37 6.88
CA ASN A 185 9.11 9.66 8.26
C ASN A 185 8.79 11.12 8.65
N ASP A 186 7.53 11.54 8.44
CA ASP A 186 7.00 12.89 8.66
C ASP A 186 7.66 14.02 7.84
N ARG A 187 8.64 13.72 6.98
CA ARG A 187 9.28 14.69 6.09
C ARG A 187 8.54 14.74 4.76
N LEU A 188 8.11 15.93 4.33
CA LEU A 188 7.58 16.16 2.99
C LEU A 188 8.68 15.87 1.94
N VAL A 189 8.41 14.95 1.02
CA VAL A 189 9.33 14.53 -0.03
C VAL A 189 8.84 14.82 -1.44
N ALA A 190 7.52 14.93 -1.66
CA ALA A 190 6.96 15.28 -2.96
C ALA A 190 5.60 15.98 -2.82
N VAL A 191 5.25 16.76 -3.85
CA VAL A 191 3.93 17.36 -4.03
C VAL A 191 3.50 17.06 -5.47
N THR A 192 2.32 16.47 -5.63
CA THR A 192 1.84 16.05 -6.94
C THR A 192 1.20 17.20 -7.71
N ILE A 193 0.98 16.98 -9.01
CA ILE A 193 -0.09 17.69 -9.72
C ILE A 193 -1.46 17.26 -9.15
N PRO A 194 -2.56 18.00 -9.42
CA PRO A 194 -3.90 17.55 -9.05
C PRO A 194 -4.20 16.14 -9.58
N LEU A 195 -4.55 15.23 -8.68
CA LEU A 195 -5.06 13.92 -9.03
C LEU A 195 -6.41 14.07 -9.77
N LYS A 196 -6.75 13.06 -10.56
CA LYS A 196 -7.99 13.05 -11.33
C LYS A 196 -9.21 13.01 -10.39
N THR A 197 -10.22 13.80 -10.72
CA THR A 197 -11.49 13.86 -9.96
C THR A 197 -12.32 12.60 -10.13
N GLY A 198 -13.10 12.25 -9.12
CA GLY A 198 -14.03 11.13 -9.14
C GLY A 198 -13.39 9.75 -9.14
N ILE A 199 -12.06 9.66 -8.98
CA ILE A 199 -11.35 8.37 -8.98
C ILE A 199 -11.32 7.81 -7.57
N ASP A 200 -11.75 6.55 -7.46
CA ASP A 200 -11.59 5.73 -6.27
C ASP A 200 -10.19 5.12 -6.25
N LEU A 201 -9.41 5.41 -5.19
CA LEU A 201 -8.04 4.97 -5.07
C LEU A 201 -7.92 4.03 -3.87
N LEU A 202 -7.49 2.80 -4.14
CA LEU A 202 -7.29 1.77 -3.13
C LEU A 202 -5.95 1.98 -2.40
N PRO A 203 -5.94 1.91 -1.05
CA PRO A 203 -4.70 1.90 -0.29
C PRO A 203 -4.02 0.53 -0.41
N THR A 204 -2.73 0.52 -0.73
CA THR A 204 -1.98 -0.72 -0.94
C THR A 204 -0.61 -0.68 -0.27
N VAL A 205 -0.11 -1.86 0.09
CA VAL A 205 1.28 -2.09 0.50
C VAL A 205 1.69 -3.49 0.07
N GLY A 206 2.80 -3.60 -0.64
CA GLY A 206 3.27 -4.90 -1.10
C GLY A 206 4.70 -4.92 -1.60
N VAL A 207 5.10 -6.14 -1.96
CA VAL A 207 6.41 -6.45 -2.49
C VAL A 207 6.26 -7.41 -3.67
N GLN A 208 7.13 -7.27 -4.66
CA GLN A 208 7.21 -8.14 -5.82
C GLN A 208 8.65 -8.60 -6.04
N ALA A 209 8.82 -9.89 -6.33
CA ALA A 209 10.07 -10.43 -6.83
C ALA A 209 10.24 -9.98 -8.30
N GLY A 210 11.44 -9.54 -8.67
CA GLY A 210 11.72 -9.24 -10.07
C GLY A 210 11.76 -10.49 -10.94
N SER A 211 12.24 -10.34 -12.17
CA SER A 211 12.30 -11.44 -13.14
C SER A 211 13.21 -12.61 -12.75
N ALA A 212 14.06 -12.46 -11.73
CA ALA A 212 14.84 -13.55 -11.15
C ALA A 212 14.05 -14.25 -10.03
N ALA A 213 14.04 -15.58 -10.04
CA ALA A 213 13.37 -16.42 -9.06
C ALA A 213 14.07 -16.37 -7.68
N ALA A 214 13.76 -15.34 -6.89
CA ALA A 214 14.18 -15.23 -5.50
C ALA A 214 13.04 -14.63 -4.67
N ALA A 215 12.65 -15.34 -3.61
CA ALA A 215 11.68 -14.85 -2.63
C ALA A 215 12.14 -13.51 -2.06
N VAL A 216 11.29 -12.51 -2.02
CA VAL A 216 11.58 -11.18 -1.46
C VAL A 216 10.66 -10.90 -0.30
N LYS A 217 11.12 -10.10 0.66
CA LYS A 217 10.42 -9.93 1.93
C LYS A 217 10.36 -8.47 2.38
N ILE A 218 9.19 -8.09 2.90
CA ILE A 218 8.99 -6.89 3.72
C ILE A 218 8.17 -7.25 4.96
N TYR A 219 8.13 -6.34 5.92
CA TYR A 219 7.29 -6.50 7.10
C TYR A 219 6.33 -5.33 7.17
N VAL A 220 5.03 -5.60 7.26
CA VAL A 220 3.98 -4.60 7.34
C VAL A 220 3.52 -4.47 8.78
N ARG A 221 3.54 -3.23 9.28
CA ARG A 221 3.15 -2.87 10.64
C ARG A 221 1.83 -2.11 10.70
N GLU A 222 1.55 -1.37 9.63
CA GLU A 222 0.37 -0.52 9.53
C GLU A 222 -0.01 -0.32 8.07
N LEU A 223 -1.31 -0.34 7.80
CA LEU A 223 -1.94 0.21 6.61
C LEU A 223 -3.22 0.91 7.02
N ALA A 224 -3.35 2.19 6.73
CA ALA A 224 -4.53 2.97 7.06
C ALA A 224 -4.95 3.87 5.91
N ILE A 225 -6.26 4.07 5.79
CA ILE A 225 -6.84 5.09 4.94
C ILE A 225 -7.98 5.79 5.67
N SER A 226 -8.07 7.10 5.51
CA SER A 226 -9.22 7.87 5.96
C SER A 226 -9.70 8.85 4.90
N ARG A 227 -10.96 9.22 4.94
CA ARG A 227 -11.54 10.28 4.10
C ARG A 227 -12.50 11.16 4.90
N GLU A 228 -12.75 12.36 4.40
CA GLU A 228 -13.77 13.23 4.98
C GLU A 228 -15.18 12.77 4.57
N LEU A 229 -16.13 12.86 5.49
CA LEU A 229 -17.55 12.56 5.24
C LEU A 229 -18.27 13.71 4.52
N VAL A 230 -17.75 14.92 4.67
CA VAL A 230 -18.27 16.15 4.04
C VAL A 230 -17.06 16.95 3.57
N ALA A 231 -16.79 16.91 2.27
CA ALA A 231 -15.65 17.59 1.65
C ALA A 231 -15.90 19.08 1.39
#